data_AF-A0AAD7J2G0-F1
#
_entry.id   AF-A0AAD7J2G0-F1
#
_cell.length_a   1.000
_cell.length_b   1.000
_cell.length_c   1.000
_cell.angle_alpha   90.00
_cell.angle_beta   90.00
_cell.angle_gamma   90.00
#
_symmetry.space_group_name_H-M   'P 1'
#
loop_
_entity.id
_entity.type
_entity.pdbx_description
1 polymer ?
#
loop_
_entity_poly.entity_id
_entity_poly.type
_entity_poly.pdbx_seq_one_letter_code
_entity_poly.pdbx_strand_id
1 'polypeptide(L)'
;MSSQMINLPTLLATDKLQPDKANYPTFKVLIEAHAESKGLGGYLNASIAEPALTTAPTAPDPTPVYSTNPSRDEYNYRMGVARSLVITNIVDPIGLGAKCDGTAKECWDSVQAACAKKSNAALSLAESKLQLIKCKDAILTRASYQ
;
A
#
# COMPACT_ATOMS: atom_id res chain seq x y z
N MET A 1 -7.84 29.97 -14.00
CA MET A 1 -8.17 28.53 -13.78
C MET A 1 -7.52 28.11 -12.48
N SER A 2 -8.31 27.73 -11.47
CA SER A 2 -7.77 27.30 -10.17
C SER A 2 -7.41 25.82 -10.25
N SER A 3 -6.11 25.53 -10.39
CA SER A 3 -5.60 24.17 -10.18
C SER A 3 -5.79 23.85 -8.71
N GLN A 4 -6.76 22.99 -8.37
CA GLN A 4 -6.93 22.56 -6.99
C GLN A 4 -5.78 21.66 -6.61
N MET A 5 -4.81 22.21 -5.87
CA MET A 5 -3.75 21.41 -5.27
C MET A 5 -4.37 20.38 -4.32
N ILE A 6 -4.09 19.10 -4.60
CA ILE A 6 -4.47 18.02 -3.69
C ILE A 6 -3.50 18.08 -2.51
N ASN A 7 -3.97 18.56 -1.36
CA ASN A 7 -3.18 18.51 -0.14
C ASN A 7 -3.04 17.04 0.32
N LEU A 8 -1.80 16.56 0.35
CA LEU A 8 -1.48 15.18 0.64
C LEU A 8 -1.36 14.99 2.16
N PRO A 9 -2.20 14.14 2.77
CA PRO A 9 -2.09 13.87 4.20
C PRO A 9 -0.78 13.15 4.50
N THR A 10 -0.10 13.62 5.54
CA THR A 10 1.08 12.97 6.11
C THR A 10 0.69 12.37 7.45
N LEU A 11 0.87 11.06 7.59
CA LEU A 11 0.65 10.35 8.83
C LEU A 11 1.66 10.78 9.89
N LEU A 12 1.24 10.68 11.15
CA LEU A 12 2.16 10.80 12.29
C LEU A 12 3.28 9.76 12.15
N ALA A 13 4.45 10.08 12.69
CA ALA A 13 5.63 9.21 12.56
C ALA A 13 5.37 7.77 13.04
N THR A 14 4.51 7.59 14.06
CA THR A 14 4.09 6.28 14.60
C THR A 14 3.16 5.51 13.68
N ASP A 15 2.41 6.21 12.84
CA ASP A 15 1.38 5.65 11.97
C ASP A 15 1.91 5.34 10.56
N LYS A 16 3.06 5.94 10.18
CA LYS A 16 3.81 5.54 8.98
C LYS A 16 4.20 4.07 9.05
N LEU A 17 4.28 3.39 7.92
CA LEU A 17 4.70 1.99 7.90
C LEU A 17 6.10 1.86 8.48
N GLN A 18 6.20 1.14 9.61
CA GLN A 18 7.46 0.95 10.32
C GLN A 18 8.30 -0.17 9.70
N PRO A 19 9.64 -0.20 9.94
CA PRO A 19 10.50 -1.26 9.42
C PRO A 19 10.11 -2.67 9.88
N ASP A 20 9.54 -2.78 11.08
CA ASP A 20 9.03 -4.05 11.59
C ASP A 20 7.71 -4.50 10.94
N LYS A 21 7.05 -3.63 10.17
CA LYS A 21 5.75 -3.86 9.50
C LYS A 21 4.64 -4.30 10.48
N ALA A 22 4.83 -4.17 11.79
CA ALA A 22 3.88 -4.62 12.80
C ALA A 22 2.60 -3.76 12.77
N ASN A 23 2.76 -2.47 12.46
CA ASN A 23 1.65 -1.53 12.31
C ASN A 23 0.96 -1.56 10.94
N TYR A 24 1.31 -2.52 10.06
CA TYR A 24 0.77 -2.59 8.69
C TYR A 24 -0.77 -2.55 8.62
N PRO A 25 -1.54 -3.28 9.45
CA PRO A 25 -3.00 -3.22 9.40
C PRO A 25 -3.54 -1.80 9.62
N THR A 26 -3.00 -1.07 10.59
CA THR A 26 -3.37 0.32 10.89
C THR A 26 -2.95 1.25 9.76
N PHE A 27 -1.70 1.15 9.32
CA PHE A 27 -1.17 1.90 8.18
C PHE A 27 -2.06 1.72 6.94
N LYS A 28 -2.47 0.48 6.65
CA LYS A 28 -3.31 0.15 5.50
C LYS A 28 -4.63 0.91 5.53
N VAL A 29 -5.35 0.83 6.65
CA VAL A 29 -6.63 1.52 6.84
C VAL A 29 -6.48 3.03 6.67
N LEU A 30 -5.42 3.62 7.22
CA LEU A 30 -5.19 5.06 7.14
C LEU A 30 -4.88 5.52 5.71
N ILE A 31 -4.08 4.77 4.96
CA ILE A 31 -3.79 5.08 3.55
C ILE A 31 -5.04 4.98 2.69
N GLU A 32 -5.84 3.93 2.85
CA GLU A 32 -7.09 3.74 2.10
C GLU A 32 -8.08 4.87 2.41
N ALA A 33 -8.30 5.18 3.69
CA ALA A 33 -9.19 6.27 4.10
C ALA A 33 -8.72 7.64 3.58
N HIS A 34 -7.42 7.92 3.62
CA HIS A 34 -6.86 9.15 3.06
C HIS A 34 -7.03 9.22 1.55
N ALA A 35 -6.76 8.12 0.84
CA ALA A 35 -6.95 8.07 -0.61
C ALA A 35 -8.41 8.31 -1.00
N GLU A 36 -9.36 7.65 -0.32
CA GLU A 36 -10.80 7.83 -0.54
C GLU A 36 -11.23 9.27 -0.31
N SER A 37 -10.81 9.89 0.80
CA SER A 37 -11.14 11.28 1.14
C SER A 37 -10.68 12.32 0.10
N LYS A 38 -9.72 11.93 -0.77
CA LYS A 38 -9.14 12.77 -1.82
C LYS A 38 -9.52 12.32 -3.24
N GLY A 39 -10.40 11.33 -3.39
CA GLY A 39 -10.76 10.77 -4.71
C GLY A 39 -9.61 10.01 -5.38
N LEU A 40 -8.60 9.59 -4.62
CA LEU A 40 -7.41 8.88 -5.11
C LEU A 40 -7.53 7.35 -5.04
N GLY A 41 -8.53 6.83 -4.32
CA GLY A 41 -8.70 5.39 -4.12
C GLY A 41 -8.74 4.58 -5.42
N GLY A 42 -9.36 5.14 -6.47
CA GLY A 42 -9.45 4.53 -7.79
C GLY A 42 -8.09 4.28 -8.48
N TYR A 43 -7.06 5.05 -8.12
CA TYR A 43 -5.70 4.86 -8.63
C TYR A 43 -4.94 3.77 -7.85
N LEU A 44 -5.29 3.56 -6.58
CA LEU A 44 -4.68 2.51 -5.73
C LEU A 44 -5.27 1.12 -6.02
N ASN A 45 -6.51 1.03 -6.48
CA ASN A 45 -7.16 -0.23 -6.84
C ASN A 45 -7.30 -0.45 -8.36
N ALA A 46 -6.86 0.54 -9.17
CA ALA A 46 -6.97 0.56 -10.63
C ALA A 46 -8.42 0.54 -11.17
N SER A 47 -9.40 1.06 -10.42
CA SER A 47 -10.76 1.26 -10.93
C SER A 47 -10.89 2.46 -11.86
N ILE A 48 -9.95 3.41 -11.81
CA ILE A 48 -9.84 4.51 -12.78
C ILE A 48 -8.85 4.10 -13.86
N ALA A 49 -9.35 3.87 -15.07
CA ALA A 49 -8.54 3.51 -16.22
C ALA A 49 -7.77 4.72 -16.78
N GLU A 50 -6.59 4.46 -17.34
CA GLU A 50 -5.83 5.48 -18.06
C GLU A 50 -6.61 5.93 -19.31
N PRO A 51 -6.87 7.25 -19.47
CA PRO A 51 -7.57 7.75 -20.64
C PRO A 51 -6.80 7.49 -21.94
N ALA A 52 -7.52 7.12 -22.99
CA ALA A 52 -6.96 6.97 -24.33
C ALA A 52 -6.34 8.29 -24.81
N LEU A 53 -5.31 8.20 -25.65
CA LEU A 53 -4.70 9.38 -26.28
C LEU A 53 -5.70 10.00 -27.25
N THR A 54 -6.20 11.19 -26.92
CA THR A 54 -6.96 12.02 -27.85
C THR A 54 -6.01 12.89 -28.67
N THR A 55 -6.07 12.76 -30.00
CA THR A 55 -5.30 13.59 -30.96
C THR A 55 -5.95 14.93 -31.29
N ALA A 56 -7.10 15.25 -30.68
CA ALA A 56 -7.83 16.48 -30.96
C ALA A 56 -7.24 17.67 -30.18
N PRO A 57 -7.12 18.88 -30.79
CA PRO A 57 -6.42 20.03 -30.18
C PRO A 57 -7.16 20.74 -29.04
N THR A 58 -8.36 20.28 -28.68
CA THR A 58 -9.18 20.98 -27.70
C THR A 58 -8.72 20.60 -26.30
N ALA A 59 -8.24 21.59 -25.53
CA ALA A 59 -7.97 21.42 -24.12
C ALA A 59 -9.25 20.91 -23.43
N PRO A 60 -9.22 19.73 -22.77
CA PRO A 60 -10.39 19.21 -22.10
C PRO A 60 -10.78 20.14 -20.95
N ASP A 61 -12.08 20.29 -20.72
CA ASP A 61 -12.58 21.01 -19.56
C ASP A 61 -12.05 20.34 -18.28
N PRO A 62 -11.62 21.13 -17.28
CA PRO A 62 -11.10 20.57 -16.04
C PRO A 62 -12.17 19.75 -15.34
N THR A 63 -11.81 18.52 -14.96
CA THR A 63 -12.70 17.63 -14.24
C THR A 63 -12.53 17.79 -12.73
N PRO A 64 -13.59 17.58 -11.93
CA PRO A 64 -13.44 17.55 -10.47
C PRO A 64 -12.46 16.47 -10.02
N VAL A 65 -11.77 16.68 -8.89
CA VAL A 65 -10.76 15.74 -8.33
C VAL A 65 -11.33 14.33 -8.12
N TYR A 66 -12.60 14.23 -7.76
CA TYR A 66 -13.33 12.97 -7.54
C TYR A 66 -13.88 12.34 -8.83
N SER A 67 -13.60 12.92 -10.01
CA SER A 67 -14.02 12.34 -11.30
C SER A 67 -13.35 10.99 -11.54
N THR A 68 -14.15 10.01 -11.98
CA THR A 68 -13.70 8.70 -12.46
C THR A 68 -13.26 8.72 -13.92
N ASN A 69 -13.47 9.85 -14.61
CA ASN A 69 -13.17 10.02 -16.04
C ASN A 69 -12.31 11.30 -16.23
N PRO A 70 -11.08 11.33 -15.69
CA PRO A 70 -10.18 12.46 -15.85
C PRO A 70 -9.69 12.58 -17.31
N SER A 71 -9.21 13.75 -17.68
CA SER A 71 -8.34 13.88 -18.86
C SER A 71 -7.00 13.14 -18.64
N ARG A 72 -6.22 12.94 -19.71
CA ARG A 72 -4.93 12.24 -19.60
C ARG A 72 -3.94 12.95 -18.68
N ASP A 73 -3.86 14.28 -18.76
CA ASP A 73 -2.96 15.05 -17.90
C ASP A 73 -3.39 15.01 -16.43
N GLU A 74 -4.71 15.12 -16.18
CA GLU A 74 -5.26 14.97 -14.84
C GLU A 74 -5.04 13.57 -14.28
N TYR A 75 -5.20 12.53 -15.11
CA TYR A 75 -4.92 11.14 -14.73
C TYR A 75 -3.46 11.00 -14.29
N ASN A 76 -2.51 11.47 -15.10
CA ASN A 76 -1.08 11.37 -14.80
C ASN A 76 -0.71 12.12 -13.51
N TYR A 77 -1.26 13.32 -13.33
CA TYR A 77 -1.06 14.10 -12.11
C TYR A 77 -1.63 13.38 -10.89
N ARG A 78 -2.89 12.96 -10.92
CA ARG A 78 -3.58 12.31 -9.78
C ARG A 78 -2.97 10.94 -9.47
N MET A 79 -2.56 10.18 -10.48
CA MET A 79 -1.81 8.93 -10.31
C MET A 79 -0.48 9.18 -9.58
N GLY A 80 0.27 10.21 -10.00
CA GLY A 80 1.52 10.60 -9.33
C GLY A 80 1.29 11.01 -7.87
N VAL A 81 0.21 11.76 -7.60
CA VAL A 81 -0.19 12.13 -6.24
C VAL A 81 -0.57 10.91 -5.40
N ALA A 82 -1.35 9.97 -5.94
CA ALA A 82 -1.71 8.73 -5.26
C ALA A 82 -0.48 7.86 -4.95
N ARG A 83 0.49 7.77 -5.88
CA ARG A 83 1.76 7.09 -5.63
C ARG A 83 2.56 7.78 -4.51
N SER A 84 2.62 9.10 -4.54
CA SER A 84 3.28 9.90 -3.50
C SER A 84 2.63 9.70 -2.12
N LEU A 85 1.30 9.58 -2.04
CA LEU A 85 0.58 9.30 -0.78
C LEU A 85 1.13 8.04 -0.10
N VAL A 86 1.36 6.98 -0.87
CA VAL A 86 1.92 5.73 -0.36
C VAL A 86 3.38 5.93 0.04
N ILE A 87 4.23 6.43 -0.87
CA ILE A 87 5.68 6.53 -0.66
C ILE A 87 6.04 7.40 0.55
N THR A 88 5.41 8.57 0.67
CA THR A 88 5.73 9.55 1.73
C THR A 88 5.31 9.11 3.12
N ASN A 89 4.47 8.09 3.23
CA ASN A 89 3.96 7.55 4.49
C ASN A 89 4.62 6.21 4.88
N ILE A 90 5.72 5.85 4.23
CA ILE A 90 6.52 4.66 4.56
C ILE A 90 7.90 5.10 5.07
N VAL A 91 8.37 4.49 6.17
CA VAL A 91 9.76 4.66 6.61
C VAL A 91 10.65 3.84 5.68
N ASP A 92 11.57 4.49 4.96
CA ASP A 92 12.43 3.85 3.94
C ASP A 92 11.61 3.03 2.91
N PRO A 93 10.90 3.71 1.98
CA PRO A 93 10.00 3.04 1.04
C PRO A 93 10.70 1.98 0.19
N ILE A 94 11.94 2.23 -0.25
CA ILE A 94 12.71 1.28 -1.06
C ILE A 94 13.09 0.06 -0.22
N GLY A 95 13.65 0.26 0.99
CA GLY A 95 14.03 -0.83 1.88
C GLY A 95 12.85 -1.69 2.33
N LEU A 96 11.64 -1.12 2.39
CA LEU A 96 10.43 -1.87 2.75
C LEU A 96 9.69 -2.52 1.58
N GLY A 97 10.21 -2.35 0.35
CA GLY A 97 9.75 -3.05 -0.85
C GLY A 97 8.71 -2.29 -1.67
N ALA A 98 8.60 -0.97 -1.50
CA ALA A 98 7.75 -0.15 -2.34
C ALA A 98 8.40 0.04 -3.73
N LYS A 99 7.62 -0.24 -4.77
CA LYS A 99 7.97 0.11 -6.15
C LYS A 99 7.67 1.60 -6.37
N CYS A 100 8.71 2.45 -6.33
CA CYS A 100 8.56 3.90 -6.40
C CYS A 100 8.33 4.45 -7.82
N ASP A 101 8.57 3.63 -8.84
CA ASP A 101 8.31 3.88 -10.25
C ASP A 101 6.99 3.22 -10.73
N GLY A 102 6.53 3.58 -11.93
CA GLY A 102 5.29 3.04 -12.50
C GLY A 102 4.02 3.63 -11.88
N THR A 103 2.97 2.82 -11.76
CA THR A 103 1.63 3.25 -11.33
C THR A 103 1.48 3.27 -9.82
N ALA A 104 0.47 4.00 -9.33
CA ALA A 104 0.12 3.98 -7.90
C ALA A 104 -0.33 2.59 -7.43
N LYS A 105 -1.03 1.84 -8.29
CA LYS A 105 -1.43 0.45 -8.06
C LYS A 105 -0.24 -0.47 -7.83
N GLU A 106 0.77 -0.40 -8.71
CA GLU A 106 1.99 -1.21 -8.57
C GLU A 106 2.75 -0.88 -7.29
N CYS A 107 2.88 0.41 -6.95
CA CYS A 107 3.45 0.84 -5.68
C CYS A 107 2.66 0.25 -4.50
N TRP A 108 1.33 0.36 -4.51
CA TRP A 108 0.48 -0.14 -3.44
C TRP A 108 0.59 -1.66 -3.28
N ASP A 109 0.46 -2.41 -4.38
CA ASP A 109 0.56 -3.88 -4.37
C ASP A 109 1.91 -4.37 -3.87
N SER A 110 3.00 -3.71 -4.26
CA SER A 110 4.36 -4.09 -3.83
C SER A 110 4.52 -4.02 -2.31
N VAL A 111 3.97 -2.98 -1.68
CA VAL A 111 3.96 -2.80 -0.22
C VAL A 111 3.12 -3.89 0.45
N GLN A 112 1.90 -4.13 -0.05
CA GLN A 112 1.02 -5.17 0.50
C GLN A 112 1.68 -6.56 0.43
N ALA A 113 2.29 -6.88 -0.72
CA ALA A 113 3.01 -8.14 -0.92
C ALA A 113 4.21 -8.27 0.03
N ALA A 114 4.97 -7.20 0.23
CA ALA A 114 6.12 -7.18 1.14
C ALA A 114 5.71 -7.37 2.61
N CYS A 115 4.54 -6.90 3.01
CA CYS A 115 3.98 -7.12 4.34
C CYS A 115 3.43 -8.55 4.50
N ALA A 116 2.73 -9.07 3.49
CA ALA A 116 2.21 -10.45 3.49
C ALA A 116 3.34 -11.48 3.63
N LYS A 117 4.46 -11.32 2.91
CA LYS A 117 5.64 -12.20 3.01
C LYS A 117 6.18 -12.29 4.44
N LYS A 118 6.26 -11.16 5.16
CA LYS A 118 6.74 -11.13 6.54
C LYS A 118 5.78 -11.86 7.48
N SER A 119 4.48 -11.65 7.32
CA SER A 119 3.46 -12.36 8.10
C SER A 119 3.59 -13.87 7.94
N ASN A 120 3.72 -14.36 6.70
CA ASN A 120 3.88 -15.78 6.42
C ASN A 120 5.16 -16.36 7.04
N ALA A 121 6.28 -15.62 6.99
CA ALA A 121 7.52 -16.04 7.63
C ALA A 121 7.39 -16.12 9.16
N ALA A 122 6.69 -15.17 9.78
CA ALA A 122 6.43 -15.17 11.21
C ALA A 122 5.55 -16.36 11.63
N LEU A 123 4.52 -16.69 10.85
CA LEU A 123 3.67 -17.86 11.08
C LEU A 123 4.47 -19.17 10.97
N SER A 124 5.26 -19.34 9.91
CA SER A 124 6.09 -20.54 9.72
C SER A 124 7.10 -20.72 10.86
N LEU A 125 7.70 -19.64 11.36
CA LEU A 125 8.58 -19.67 12.51
C LEU A 125 7.83 -20.06 13.80
N ALA A 126 6.63 -19.54 14.01
CA ALA A 126 5.80 -19.88 15.16
C ALA A 126 5.39 -21.36 15.15
N GLU A 127 4.98 -21.88 14.00
CA GLU A 127 4.66 -23.31 13.81
C GLU A 127 5.86 -24.20 14.09
N SER A 128 7.04 -23.85 13.59
CA SER A 128 8.29 -24.58 13.83
C SER A 128 8.63 -24.65 15.32
N LYS A 129 8.47 -23.54 16.05
CA LYS A 129 8.67 -23.49 17.51
C LYS A 129 7.66 -24.37 18.26
N LEU A 130 6.41 -24.35 17.84
CA LEU A 130 5.35 -25.15 18.45
C LEU A 130 5.57 -26.65 18.24
N GLN A 131 6.05 -27.07 17.06
CA GLN A 131 6.41 -28.47 16.79
C GLN A 131 7.59 -28.93 17.66
N LEU A 132 8.62 -28.09 17.83
CA LEU A 132 9.75 -28.41 18.71
C LEU A 132 9.31 -28.64 20.16
N ILE A 133 8.37 -27.85 20.67
CA ILE A 133 7.83 -28.03 22.03
C ILE A 133 7.09 -29.36 22.13
N LYS A 134 6.18 -29.66 21.19
CA LYS A 134 5.45 -30.94 21.16
C LYS A 134 6.38 -32.15 21.10
N CYS A 135 7.44 -32.09 20.28
CA CYS A 135 8.44 -33.15 20.22
C CYS A 135 9.16 -33.35 21.56
N LYS A 136 9.55 -32.27 22.24
CA LYS A 136 10.18 -32.34 23.56
C LYS A 136 9.24 -32.96 24.60
N ASP A 137 7.99 -32.54 24.64
CA ASP A 137 6.98 -33.08 25.57
C ASP A 137 6.74 -34.58 25.32
N ALA A 138 6.69 -35.01 24.06
CA ALA A 138 6.55 -36.41 23.69
C ALA A 138 7.75 -37.27 24.13
N ILE A 139 8.97 -36.73 24.03
CA ILE A 139 10.19 -37.41 24.50
C ILE A 139 10.17 -37.55 26.02
N LEU A 140 9.87 -36.47 26.75
CA LEU A 140 9.81 -36.48 28.21
C LEU A 140 8.71 -37.42 28.73
N THR A 141 7.56 -37.46 28.05
CA THR A 141 6.48 -38.38 28.40
C THR A 141 6.93 -39.84 28.22
N ARG A 142 7.61 -40.19 27.11
CA ARG A 142 8.11 -41.56 26.90
C ARG A 142 9.21 -41.98 27.86
N ALA A 143 10.08 -41.06 28.28
CA ALA A 143 11.15 -41.35 29.24
C ALA A 143 10.63 -41.65 30.66
N SER A 144 9.44 -41.15 31.01
CA SER A 144 8.81 -41.35 32.32
C SER A 144 8.14 -42.72 32.51
N TYR A 145 8.02 -43.52 31.44
CA TYR A 145 7.37 -44.85 31.44
C TYR A 145 8.37 -46.02 31.28
N GLN A 146 9.68 -45.76 31.36
CA GLN A 146 10.74 -46.78 31.48
C GLN A 146 11.37 -46.73 32.87
#